data_AF-A0A933RWV7-F1
#
_entry.id   AF-A0A933RWV7-F1
#
_cell.length_a   1.000
_cell.length_b   1.000
_cell.length_c   1.000
_cell.angle_alpha   90.00
_cell.angle_beta   90.00
_cell.angle_gamma   90.00
#
_symmetry.space_group_name_H-M   'P 1'
#
loop_
_entity.id
_entity.type
_entity.pdbx_description
1 polymer ?
#
loop_
_entity_poly.entity_id
_entity_poly.type
_entity_poly.pdbx_seq_one_letter_code
_entity_poly.pdbx_strand_id
1 'polypeptide(L)'
;MASRRLSTSPAGLSGRLIHLFAGGCLLMVGAGITASSAAAQSCQALWVERNSYYKDAGYCFKTQRAIGYFGNRGCSYDFEGDVPLSANVRERIAEIKAMERRFGCN
;
A
#
# COMPACT_ATOMS: atom_id res chain seq x y z
N MET A 1 58.59 10.01 -6.26
CA MET A 1 58.67 9.26 -4.99
C MET A 1 57.60 8.18 -5.07
N ALA A 2 57.89 6.96 -5.56
CA ALA A 2 58.37 5.80 -4.78
C ALA A 2 57.39 5.45 -3.62
N SER A 3 56.92 4.23 -3.37
CA SER A 3 57.11 2.89 -3.91
C SER A 3 56.01 1.98 -3.32
N ARG A 4 55.77 0.84 -3.99
CA ARG A 4 54.89 -0.29 -3.62
C ARG A 4 55.02 -0.78 -2.16
N ARG A 5 54.00 -1.47 -1.64
CA ARG A 5 54.05 -2.87 -1.18
C ARG A 5 52.66 -3.42 -0.79
N LEU A 6 52.33 -4.60 -1.32
CA LEU A 6 51.35 -5.52 -0.75
C LEU A 6 51.84 -5.99 0.62
N SER A 7 50.93 -6.23 1.58
CA SER A 7 51.15 -7.31 2.54
C SER A 7 49.83 -7.85 3.08
N THR A 8 49.70 -9.15 2.88
CA THR A 8 48.75 -10.13 3.40
C THR A 8 48.71 -10.16 4.93
N SER A 9 47.55 -10.50 5.49
CA SER A 9 47.47 -11.22 6.76
C SER A 9 46.37 -12.29 6.72
N PRO A 10 46.52 -13.38 7.50
CA PRO A 10 46.24 -14.73 7.04
C PRO A 10 44.86 -15.23 7.40
N ALA A 11 44.43 -16.23 6.64
CA ALA A 11 43.38 -17.17 7.01
C ALA A 11 43.71 -17.82 8.36
N GLY A 12 42.84 -17.61 9.34
CA GLY A 12 42.73 -18.44 10.52
C GLY A 12 41.71 -19.55 10.28
N LEU A 13 42.20 -20.73 9.89
CA LEU A 13 41.51 -22.00 10.15
C LEU A 13 41.49 -22.22 11.66
N SER A 14 40.33 -22.51 12.25
CA SER A 14 40.15 -23.61 13.22
C SER A 14 38.79 -23.48 13.92
N GLY A 15 38.05 -24.58 14.00
CA GLY A 15 36.87 -24.69 14.86
C GLY A 15 35.60 -25.12 14.14
N ARG A 16 35.59 -26.34 13.58
CA ARG A 16 34.34 -27.09 13.47
C ARG A 16 33.86 -27.37 14.89
N LEU A 17 32.80 -26.70 15.35
CA LEU A 17 31.91 -27.27 16.34
C LEU A 17 30.50 -27.32 15.76
N ILE A 18 30.16 -28.52 15.38
CA ILE A 18 28.88 -28.96 14.87
C ILE A 18 27.90 -28.85 16.05
N HIS A 19 27.18 -27.73 16.15
CA HIS A 19 25.97 -27.69 16.96
C HIS A 19 24.79 -28.18 16.12
N LEU A 20 24.51 -29.46 16.31
CA LEU A 20 23.21 -30.09 16.07
C LEU A 20 22.12 -29.30 16.79
N PHE A 21 21.53 -28.29 16.14
CA PHE A 21 20.13 -27.93 16.41
C PHE A 21 19.26 -28.68 15.42
N ALA A 22 18.93 -29.90 15.84
CA ALA A 22 18.02 -30.79 15.16
C ALA A 22 16.62 -30.14 15.06
N GLY A 23 16.09 -30.15 13.84
CA GLY A 23 14.68 -30.48 13.61
C GLY A 23 13.65 -29.44 14.00
N GLY A 24 13.42 -28.47 13.12
CA GLY A 24 12.25 -27.60 13.23
C GLY A 24 12.21 -26.52 12.17
N CYS A 25 12.38 -26.88 10.89
CA CYS A 25 12.01 -25.97 9.81
C CYS A 25 10.47 -25.92 9.77
N LEU A 26 9.88 -25.13 10.68
CA LEU A 26 8.48 -24.80 10.67
C LEU A 26 8.24 -23.98 9.41
N LEU A 27 7.86 -24.66 8.33
CA LEU A 27 7.36 -24.02 7.12
C LEU A 27 6.02 -23.36 7.49
N MET A 28 6.10 -22.12 7.97
CA MET A 28 4.95 -21.24 8.09
C MET A 28 4.46 -20.94 6.67
N VAL A 29 3.54 -21.77 6.17
CA VAL A 29 2.76 -21.46 4.97
C VAL A 29 1.79 -20.35 5.35
N GLY A 30 2.26 -19.12 5.28
CA GLY A 30 1.40 -17.94 5.35
C GLY A 30 0.52 -17.92 4.11
N ALA A 31 -0.73 -18.35 4.25
CA ALA A 31 -1.76 -18.14 3.24
C ALA A 31 -2.08 -16.64 3.16
N GLY A 32 -1.20 -15.88 2.51
CA GLY A 32 -1.48 -14.51 2.13
C GLY A 32 -2.64 -14.53 1.14
N ILE A 33 -3.73 -13.84 1.48
CA ILE A 33 -4.84 -13.63 0.54
C ILE A 33 -4.28 -12.78 -0.60
N THR A 34 -3.82 -13.41 -1.67
CA THR A 34 -3.42 -12.71 -2.87
C THR A 34 -4.70 -12.27 -3.55
N ALA A 35 -5.10 -11.01 -3.32
CA ALA A 35 -6.11 -10.38 -4.16
C ALA A 35 -5.66 -10.58 -5.62
N SER A 36 -6.50 -11.20 -6.45
CA SER A 36 -6.19 -11.41 -7.86
C SER A 36 -5.83 -10.06 -8.49
N SER A 37 -4.83 -10.00 -9.38
CA SER A 37 -4.41 -8.75 -10.00
C SER A 37 -5.58 -7.97 -10.61
N ALA A 38 -6.55 -8.66 -11.22
CA ALA A 38 -7.79 -8.08 -11.71
C ALA A 38 -8.65 -7.44 -10.60
N ALA A 39 -8.76 -8.08 -9.44
CA ALA A 39 -9.46 -7.51 -8.27
C ALA A 39 -8.74 -6.27 -7.75
N ALA A 40 -7.40 -6.30 -7.65
CA ALA A 40 -6.61 -5.13 -7.24
C ALA A 40 -6.76 -3.94 -8.21
N GLN A 41 -6.75 -4.19 -9.54
CA GLN A 41 -7.02 -3.14 -10.54
C GLN A 41 -8.44 -2.57 -10.39
N SER A 42 -9.43 -3.44 -10.15
CA SER A 42 -10.81 -3.01 -9.93
C SER A 42 -10.95 -2.16 -8.66
N CYS A 43 -10.24 -2.51 -7.58
CA CYS A 43 -10.20 -1.76 -6.34
C CYS A 43 -9.59 -0.36 -6.50
N GLN A 44 -8.49 -0.25 -7.25
CA GLN A 44 -7.89 1.05 -7.52
C GLN A 44 -8.84 1.91 -8.35
N ALA A 45 -9.47 1.36 -9.40
CA ALA A 45 -10.42 2.09 -10.23
C ALA A 45 -11.63 2.60 -9.42
N LEU A 46 -12.23 1.74 -8.60
CA LEU A 46 -13.34 2.10 -7.72
C LEU A 46 -12.95 3.18 -6.71
N TRP A 47 -11.78 3.04 -6.08
CA TRP A 47 -11.27 4.05 -5.15
C TRP A 47 -11.06 5.39 -5.86
N VAL A 48 -10.49 5.40 -7.07
CA VAL A 48 -10.30 6.64 -7.84
C VAL A 48 -11.64 7.27 -8.20
N GLU A 49 -12.60 6.49 -8.70
CA GLU A 49 -13.94 6.98 -9.07
C GLU A 49 -14.66 7.58 -7.86
N ARG A 50 -14.68 6.89 -6.72
CA ARG A 50 -15.29 7.41 -5.49
C ARG A 50 -14.68 8.74 -5.08
N ASN A 51 -13.35 8.81 -5.07
CA ASN A 51 -12.64 9.99 -4.59
C ASN A 51 -12.66 11.14 -5.61
N SER A 52 -12.82 10.89 -6.91
CA SER A 52 -12.94 11.97 -7.89
C SER A 52 -14.19 12.82 -7.66
N TYR A 53 -15.33 12.21 -7.30
CA TYR A 53 -16.54 12.97 -6.94
C TYR A 53 -16.28 13.95 -5.78
N TYR A 54 -15.57 13.50 -4.75
CA TYR A 54 -15.21 14.35 -3.62
C TYR A 54 -14.20 15.44 -4.02
N LYS A 55 -13.22 15.11 -4.86
CA LYS A 55 -12.23 16.08 -5.36
C LYS A 55 -12.91 17.19 -6.17
N ASP A 56 -13.77 16.81 -7.11
CA ASP A 56 -14.47 17.73 -8.01
C ASP A 56 -15.41 18.65 -7.24
N ALA A 57 -15.98 18.16 -6.13
CA ALA A 57 -16.84 18.93 -5.24
C ALA A 57 -16.10 19.66 -4.11
N GLY A 58 -14.76 19.67 -4.11
CA GLY A 58 -13.95 20.50 -3.23
C GLY A 58 -13.65 19.92 -1.84
N TYR A 59 -13.66 18.59 -1.68
CA TYR A 59 -13.27 17.95 -0.41
C TYR A 59 -11.77 18.05 -0.14
N CYS A 60 -11.41 18.37 1.11
CA CYS A 60 -10.04 18.37 1.61
C CYS A 60 -9.69 16.98 2.17
N PHE A 61 -8.92 16.21 1.39
CA PHE A 61 -8.52 14.86 1.78
C PHE A 61 -7.62 14.86 3.01
N LYS A 62 -7.81 13.87 3.89
CA LYS A 62 -7.02 13.74 5.14
C LYS A 62 -5.99 12.62 5.11
N THR A 63 -6.13 11.67 4.20
CA THR A 63 -5.21 10.52 4.11
C THR A 63 -4.05 10.82 3.17
N GLN A 64 -2.85 10.36 3.52
CA GLN A 64 -1.66 10.58 2.70
C GLN A 64 -1.81 10.03 1.28
N ARG A 65 -2.50 8.88 1.12
CA ARG A 65 -2.80 8.28 -0.18
C ARG A 65 -3.64 9.23 -1.06
N ALA A 66 -4.73 9.76 -0.53
CA ALA A 66 -5.61 10.65 -1.29
C ALA A 66 -4.97 12.02 -1.55
N ILE A 67 -4.24 12.56 -0.57
CA ILE A 67 -3.46 13.80 -0.74
C ILE A 67 -2.40 13.62 -1.82
N GLY A 68 -1.67 12.50 -1.83
CA GLY A 68 -0.65 12.22 -2.84
C GLY A 68 -1.22 12.02 -4.26
N TYR A 69 -2.42 11.44 -4.38
CA TYR A 69 -3.04 11.17 -5.67
C TYR A 69 -3.81 12.38 -6.23
N PHE A 70 -4.62 13.06 -5.41
CA PHE A 70 -5.53 14.14 -5.85
C PHE A 70 -5.08 15.54 -5.42
N GLY A 71 -4.29 15.65 -4.35
CA GLY A 71 -3.90 16.92 -3.74
C GLY A 71 -5.05 17.69 -3.09
N ASN A 72 -4.70 18.63 -2.21
CA ASN A 72 -5.65 19.50 -1.50
C ASN A 72 -5.66 20.95 -1.99
N ARG A 73 -5.02 21.25 -3.12
CA ARG A 73 -5.11 22.61 -3.68
C ARG A 73 -6.56 22.90 -4.07
N GLY A 74 -7.09 24.02 -3.56
CA GLY A 74 -8.41 24.55 -3.91
C GLY A 74 -9.61 23.82 -3.30
N CYS A 75 -9.42 22.98 -2.28
CA CYS A 75 -10.53 22.38 -1.55
C CYS A 75 -11.13 23.39 -0.53
N SER A 76 -12.37 23.15 -0.08
CA SER A 76 -13.10 24.02 0.84
C SER A 76 -13.90 23.27 1.91
N TYR A 77 -14.04 21.95 1.80
CA TYR A 77 -14.83 21.14 2.73
C TYR A 77 -13.95 20.15 3.50
N ASP A 78 -13.87 20.29 4.82
CA ASP A 78 -13.08 19.38 5.67
C ASP A 78 -13.81 18.10 6.07
N PHE A 79 -15.14 18.05 5.90
CA PHE A 79 -15.96 16.90 6.23
C PHE A 79 -16.72 16.42 5.00
N GLU A 80 -16.69 15.10 4.73
CA GLU A 80 -17.37 14.51 3.57
C GLU A 80 -18.89 14.79 3.57
N GLY A 81 -19.49 14.92 4.77
CA GLY A 81 -20.91 15.21 4.93
C GLY A 81 -21.32 16.57 4.34
N ASP A 82 -20.43 17.55 4.44
CA ASP A 82 -20.67 18.95 4.05
C ASP A 82 -20.48 19.18 2.55
N VAL A 83 -19.90 18.20 1.84
CA VAL A 83 -19.64 18.30 0.40
C VAL A 83 -20.98 18.31 -0.35
N PRO A 84 -21.26 19.33 -1.19
CA PRO A 84 -22.56 19.52 -1.84
C PRO A 84 -22.73 18.60 -3.06
N LEU A 85 -22.73 17.29 -2.83
CA LEU A 85 -22.98 16.27 -3.85
C LEU A 85 -24.48 16.11 -4.10
N SER A 86 -24.86 15.97 -5.37
CA SER A 86 -26.23 15.63 -5.76
C SER A 86 -26.63 14.24 -5.26
N ALA A 87 -27.93 13.98 -5.17
CA ALA A 87 -28.47 12.71 -4.71
C ALA A 87 -27.95 11.51 -5.56
N ASN A 88 -27.90 11.66 -6.88
CA ASN A 88 -27.42 10.60 -7.78
C ASN A 88 -25.93 10.30 -7.58
N VAL A 89 -25.09 11.31 -7.26
CA VAL A 89 -23.67 11.08 -6.97
C VAL A 89 -23.52 10.34 -5.64
N ARG A 90 -24.34 10.69 -4.63
CA ARG A 90 -24.33 9.95 -3.35
C ARG A 90 -24.77 8.50 -3.52
N GLU A 91 -25.77 8.23 -4.35
CA GLU A 91 -26.18 6.88 -4.72
C GLU A 91 -25.04 6.12 -5.40
N ARG A 92 -24.38 6.72 -6.40
CA ARG A 92 -23.23 6.12 -7.07
C ARG A 92 -22.08 5.82 -6.12
N ILE A 93 -21.77 6.72 -5.18
CA ILE A 93 -20.76 6.48 -4.14
C ILE A 93 -21.14 5.29 -3.26
N ALA A 94 -22.43 5.12 -2.94
CA ALA A 94 -22.90 3.98 -2.15
C ALA A 94 -22.73 2.65 -2.91
N GLU A 95 -23.03 2.63 -4.21
CA GLU A 95 -22.76 1.48 -5.09
C GLU A 95 -21.27 1.13 -5.13
N ILE A 96 -20.41 2.14 -5.34
CA ILE A 96 -18.96 1.95 -5.35
C ILE A 96 -18.48 1.36 -4.04
N LYS A 97 -18.92 1.90 -2.89
CA LYS A 97 -18.60 1.36 -1.56
C LYS A 97 -19.06 -0.10 -1.40
N ALA A 98 -20.18 -0.49 -2.03
CA ALA A 98 -20.63 -1.89 -2.02
C ALA A 98 -19.74 -2.79 -2.87
N MET A 99 -19.30 -2.33 -4.05
CA MET A 99 -18.35 -3.05 -4.91
C MET A 99 -16.97 -3.18 -4.26
N GLU A 100 -16.47 -2.10 -3.65
CA GLU A 100 -15.24 -2.07 -2.84
C GLU A 100 -15.26 -3.19 -1.77
N ARG A 101 -16.34 -3.27 -0.98
CA ARG A 101 -16.53 -4.35 0.01
C ARG A 101 -16.57 -5.74 -0.62
N ARG A 102 -17.26 -5.91 -1.76
CA ARG A 102 -17.34 -7.19 -2.47
C ARG A 102 -15.97 -7.67 -2.97
N PHE A 103 -15.10 -6.75 -3.36
CA PHE A 103 -13.74 -7.06 -3.83
C PHE A 103 -12.71 -7.10 -2.70
N GLY A 104 -13.10 -6.81 -1.46
CA GLY A 104 -12.22 -6.87 -0.30
C GLY A 104 -11.26 -5.68 -0.18
N CYS A 105 -11.63 -4.51 -0.71
CA CYS A 105 -10.86 -3.28 -0.62
C CYS A 105 -11.69 -2.15 -0.02
N ASN A 106 -11.12 -1.39 0.91
CA ASN A 106 -11.73 -0.16 1.45
C ASN A 106 -10.63 0.78 1.95
#